data_AF-A0A1G7ECA0-F1
#
_entry.id   AF-A0A1G7ECA0-F1
#
_cell.length_a   1.000
_cell.length_b   1.000
_cell.length_c   1.000
_cell.angle_alpha   90.00
_cell.angle_beta   90.00
_cell.angle_gamma   90.00
#
_symmetry.space_group_name_H-M   'P 1'
#
loop_
_entity.id
_entity.type
_entity.pdbx_description
1 polymer ?
#
loop_
_entity_poly.entity_id
_entity_poly.type
_entity_poly.pdbx_seq_one_letter_code
_entity_poly.pdbx_strand_id
1 'polypeptide(L)'
;MQALRWHGVKDLRLEAIDEPSALEGKVKIKVEWCGICGSDLHKYVAGPIFIPENTEHPLTGEKAPIVMGHEFSGQIDVFPSVISLMGQGYFPADKLVTKKIKLAEVVDNGFEALLKEKNQVKILVSPQK
;
A
#
# COMPACT_ATOMS: atom_id res chain seq x y z
N MET A 1 -12.36 3.04 10.51
CA MET A 1 -12.92 2.12 9.49
C MET A 1 -13.85 1.10 10.14
N GLN A 2 -14.78 0.49 9.38
CA GLN A 2 -15.55 -0.67 9.88
C GLN A 2 -14.71 -1.94 9.86
N ALA A 3 -14.86 -2.78 10.88
CA ALA A 3 -14.19 -4.08 10.98
C ALA A 3 -15.08 -5.10 11.70
N LEU A 4 -15.01 -6.36 11.27
CA LEU A 4 -15.63 -7.48 11.98
C LEU A 4 -14.64 -7.99 13.05
N ARG A 5 -15.03 -7.88 14.34
CA ARG A 5 -14.18 -8.29 15.46
C ARG A 5 -14.76 -9.47 16.21
N TRP A 6 -13.87 -10.40 16.57
CA TRP A 6 -14.19 -11.54 17.42
C TRP A 6 -13.98 -11.17 18.88
N HIS A 7 -15.04 -11.30 19.67
CA HIS A 7 -15.05 -11.02 21.11
C HIS A 7 -15.14 -12.29 21.96
N GLY A 8 -15.49 -13.42 21.35
CA GLY A 8 -15.67 -14.69 22.02
C GLY A 8 -16.42 -15.69 21.15
N VAL A 9 -16.65 -16.88 21.69
CA VAL A 9 -17.45 -17.92 21.01
C VAL A 9 -18.84 -17.37 20.70
N LYS A 10 -19.24 -17.50 19.43
CA LYS A 10 -20.48 -16.99 18.85
C LYS A 10 -20.68 -15.47 18.94
N ASP A 11 -19.63 -14.71 19.24
CA ASP A 11 -19.69 -13.26 19.44
C ASP A 11 -18.80 -12.53 18.43
N LEU A 12 -19.35 -12.32 17.23
CA LEU A 12 -18.76 -11.47 16.19
C LEU A 12 -19.53 -10.16 16.13
N ARG A 13 -18.81 -9.04 16.12
CA ARG A 13 -19.41 -7.71 16.12
C ARG A 13 -18.84 -6.87 14.98
N LEU A 14 -19.70 -6.17 14.27
CA LEU A 14 -19.28 -5.14 13.32
C LEU A 14 -19.07 -3.84 14.09
N GLU A 15 -17.83 -3.40 14.18
CA GLU A 15 -17.43 -2.24 14.99
C GLU A 15 -16.72 -1.19 14.13
N ALA A 16 -16.86 0.07 14.51
CA ALA A 16 -16.00 1.14 14.00
C ALA A 16 -14.73 1.19 14.85
N ILE A 17 -13.58 1.03 14.22
CA ILE A 17 -12.25 1.13 14.85
C ILE A 17 -11.40 2.19 14.15
N ASP A 18 -10.31 2.60 14.78
CA ASP A 18 -9.35 3.51 14.14
C ASP A 18 -8.78 2.88 12.87
N GLU A 19 -8.63 3.69 11.84
CA GLU A 19 -8.08 3.23 10.57
C GLU A 19 -6.55 3.17 10.67
N PRO A 20 -5.92 2.00 10.38
CA PRO A 20 -4.47 1.87 10.52
C PRO A 20 -3.76 2.72 9.46
N SER A 21 -2.61 3.27 9.85
CA SER A 21 -1.64 3.86 8.94
C SER A 21 -0.61 2.82 8.50
N ALA A 22 -0.03 3.01 7.31
CA ALA A 22 1.11 2.20 6.88
C ALA A 22 2.34 2.60 7.70
N LEU A 23 2.88 1.66 8.48
CA LEU A 23 4.16 1.83 9.17
C LEU A 23 5.33 1.54 8.21
N GLU A 24 6.54 1.90 8.63
CA GLU A 24 7.77 1.57 7.89
C GLU A 24 7.83 0.05 7.58
N GLY A 25 8.15 -0.28 6.33
CA GLY A 25 8.20 -1.67 5.85
C GLY A 25 6.84 -2.36 5.68
N LYS A 26 5.71 -1.67 5.90
CA LYS A 26 4.36 -2.21 5.72
C LYS A 26 3.61 -1.48 4.59
N VAL A 27 2.67 -2.17 3.97
CA VAL A 27 1.78 -1.61 2.96
C VAL A 27 0.35 -1.64 3.48
N LYS A 28 -0.38 -0.54 3.30
CA LYS A 28 -1.82 -0.48 3.58
C LYS A 28 -2.58 -0.96 2.35
N ILE A 29 -3.44 -1.96 2.55
CA ILE A 29 -4.29 -2.54 1.51
C ILE A 29 -5.73 -2.14 1.80
N LYS A 30 -6.40 -1.55 0.81
CA LYS A 30 -7.86 -1.40 0.82
C LYS A 30 -8.47 -2.72 0.39
N VAL A 31 -9.01 -3.47 1.34
CA VAL A 31 -9.65 -4.77 1.09
C VAL A 31 -10.90 -4.57 0.24
N GLU A 32 -11.01 -5.32 -0.86
CA GLU A 32 -12.17 -5.32 -1.76
C GLU A 32 -13.00 -6.60 -1.59
N TRP A 33 -12.32 -7.74 -1.38
CA TRP A 33 -12.96 -9.03 -1.10
C TRP A 33 -12.20 -9.79 -0.01
N CYS A 34 -12.94 -10.49 0.86
CA CYS A 34 -12.38 -11.41 1.85
C CYS A 34 -13.25 -12.67 1.88
N GLY A 35 -12.61 -13.83 1.70
CA GLY A 35 -13.25 -15.15 1.83
C GLY A 35 -13.50 -15.50 3.30
N ILE A 36 -14.42 -16.45 3.52
CA ILE A 36 -14.64 -17.07 4.82
C ILE A 36 -14.02 -18.46 4.78
N CYS A 37 -12.96 -18.67 5.56
CA CYS A 37 -12.30 -19.96 5.65
C CYS A 37 -13.03 -20.86 6.65
N GLY A 38 -12.90 -22.18 6.50
CA GLY A 38 -13.36 -23.14 7.51
C GLY A 38 -12.74 -22.88 8.90
N SER A 39 -11.51 -22.37 8.96
CA SER A 39 -10.86 -22.02 10.22
C SER A 39 -11.53 -20.84 10.93
N ASP A 40 -12.17 -19.92 10.19
CA ASP A 40 -12.94 -18.82 10.78
C ASP A 40 -14.23 -19.33 11.43
N LEU A 41 -14.86 -20.35 10.82
CA LEU A 41 -16.00 -21.04 11.42
C LEU A 41 -15.61 -21.72 12.73
N HIS A 42 -14.46 -22.41 12.76
CA HIS A 42 -13.96 -23.05 13.98
C HIS A 42 -13.69 -22.03 15.09
N LYS A 43 -13.12 -20.85 14.77
CA LYS A 43 -12.97 -19.74 15.74
C LYS A 43 -14.33 -19.24 16.23
N TYR A 44 -15.31 -19.11 15.34
CA TYR A 44 -16.66 -18.65 15.69
C TYR A 44 -17.39 -19.62 16.63
N VAL A 45 -17.36 -20.92 16.35
CA VAL A 45 -18.17 -21.90 17.09
C VAL A 45 -17.45 -22.55 18.27
N ALA A 46 -16.11 -22.59 18.27
CA ALA A 46 -15.32 -23.37 19.21
C ALA A 46 -13.99 -22.70 19.62
N GLY A 47 -13.83 -21.39 19.39
CA GLY A 47 -12.64 -20.66 19.83
C GLY A 47 -12.47 -20.57 21.36
N PRO A 48 -11.31 -20.08 21.84
CA PRO A 48 -10.14 -19.68 21.07
C PRO A 48 -9.28 -20.88 20.64
N ILE A 49 -9.00 -21.01 19.33
CA ILE A 49 -8.03 -21.99 18.80
C ILE A 49 -6.70 -21.30 18.48
N PHE A 50 -6.76 -20.13 17.84
CA PHE A 50 -5.61 -19.31 17.47
C PHE A 50 -5.70 -17.86 17.96
N ILE A 51 -6.75 -17.54 18.73
CA ILE A 51 -6.99 -16.18 19.22
C ILE A 51 -6.50 -16.12 20.67
N PRO A 52 -5.49 -15.31 20.99
CA PRO A 52 -5.06 -15.12 22.37
C PRO A 52 -6.14 -14.36 23.15
N GLU A 53 -6.55 -14.84 24.33
CA GLU A 53 -7.51 -14.13 25.20
C GLU A 53 -6.84 -13.55 26.45
N ASN A 54 -6.04 -14.37 27.14
CA ASN A 54 -5.49 -14.03 28.45
C ASN A 54 -4.12 -13.34 28.39
N THR A 55 -3.35 -13.62 27.34
CA THR A 55 -1.99 -13.11 27.14
C THR A 55 -1.87 -12.59 25.72
N GLU A 56 -1.07 -11.55 25.53
CA GLU A 56 -0.74 -11.05 24.19
C GLU A 56 0.04 -12.10 23.39
N HIS A 57 -0.20 -12.16 22.09
CA HIS A 57 0.60 -13.01 21.21
C HIS A 57 2.04 -12.46 21.12
N PRO A 58 3.07 -13.32 21.28
CA PRO A 58 4.46 -12.86 21.43
C PRO A 58 5.02 -12.10 20.22
N LEU A 59 4.45 -12.29 19.02
CA LEU A 59 4.90 -11.61 17.80
C LEU A 59 4.07 -10.39 17.42
N THR A 60 2.77 -10.42 17.72
CA THR A 60 1.85 -9.36 17.26
C THR A 60 1.47 -8.39 18.36
N GLY A 61 1.63 -8.77 19.64
CA GLY A 61 1.16 -7.99 20.78
C GLY A 61 -0.36 -7.94 20.91
N GLU A 62 -1.11 -8.66 20.06
CA GLU A 62 -2.57 -8.62 20.05
C GLU A 62 -3.18 -9.71 20.93
N LYS A 63 -4.40 -9.45 21.39
CA LYS A 63 -5.31 -10.39 22.05
C LYS A 63 -6.75 -10.00 21.73
N ALA A 64 -7.71 -10.86 22.06
CA ALA A 64 -9.12 -10.58 21.89
C ALA A 64 -9.51 -9.23 22.54
N PRO A 65 -10.32 -8.39 21.86
CA PRO A 65 -10.96 -8.67 20.57
C PRO A 65 -10.04 -8.42 19.36
N ILE A 66 -10.10 -9.28 18.34
CA ILE A 66 -9.26 -9.16 17.12
C ILE A 66 -10.09 -9.02 15.85
N VAL A 67 -9.52 -8.39 14.82
CA VAL A 67 -10.13 -8.33 13.48
C VAL A 67 -10.04 -9.70 12.81
N MET A 68 -11.15 -10.13 12.21
CA MET A 68 -11.27 -11.44 11.53
C MET A 68 -10.94 -11.36 10.03
N GLY A 69 -10.66 -12.51 9.42
CA GLY A 69 -10.41 -12.68 8.00
C GLY A 69 -8.92 -12.75 7.66
N HIS A 70 -8.53 -13.75 6.87
CA HIS A 70 -7.13 -14.00 6.49
C HIS A 70 -6.98 -14.42 5.02
N GLU A 71 -8.06 -14.33 4.24
CA GLU A 71 -8.10 -14.71 2.82
C GLU A 71 -8.69 -13.55 2.02
N PHE A 72 -7.90 -12.51 1.75
CA PHE A 72 -8.40 -11.29 1.12
C PHE A 72 -7.63 -10.85 -0.12
N SER A 73 -8.31 -10.09 -0.97
CA SER A 73 -7.74 -9.34 -2.08
C SER A 73 -8.17 -7.88 -1.99
N GLY A 74 -7.33 -6.99 -2.52
CA GLY A 74 -7.55 -5.57 -2.38
C GLY A 74 -6.61 -4.74 -3.24
N GLN A 75 -6.79 -3.43 -3.15
CA GLN A 75 -5.98 -2.46 -3.87
C GLN A 75 -4.95 -1.83 -2.94
N ILE A 76 -3.76 -1.58 -3.48
CA ILE A 76 -2.73 -0.76 -2.85
C ILE A 76 -2.81 0.62 -3.51
N ASP A 77 -2.76 1.69 -2.72
CA ASP A 77 -2.46 3.00 -3.29
C ASP A 77 -0.96 3.07 -3.58
N VAL A 78 -0.61 2.77 -4.83
CA VAL A 78 0.78 2.61 -5.26
C VAL A 78 1.49 3.97 -5.34
N PHE A 79 0.77 5.08 -5.53
CA PHE A 79 1.39 6.38 -5.78
C PHE A 79 2.19 6.92 -4.58
N PRO A 80 1.65 7.00 -3.35
CA PRO A 80 2.43 7.44 -2.19
C PRO A 80 3.66 6.56 -1.93
N SER A 81 3.52 5.23 -2.06
CA SER A 81 4.63 4.30 -1.87
C SER A 81 5.72 4.48 -2.93
N VAL A 82 5.35 4.65 -4.20
CA VAL A 82 6.31 4.93 -5.28
C VAL A 82 6.99 6.28 -5.07
N ILE A 83 6.25 7.32 -4.70
CA ILE A 83 6.81 8.65 -4.39
C ILE A 83 7.81 8.56 -3.22
N SER A 84 7.49 7.80 -2.18
CA SER A 84 8.40 7.58 -1.04
C SER A 84 9.69 6.88 -1.47
N LEU A 85 9.60 5.82 -2.28
CA LEU A 85 10.77 5.13 -2.81
C LEU A 85 11.61 6.04 -3.71
N MET A 86 10.98 6.86 -4.54
CA MET A 86 11.66 7.89 -5.33
C MET A 86 12.40 8.89 -4.44
N GLY A 87 11.78 9.37 -3.35
CA GLY A 87 12.41 10.27 -2.38
C GLY A 87 13.60 9.67 -1.63
N GLN A 88 13.63 8.35 -1.45
CA GLN A 88 14.76 7.61 -0.89
C GLN A 88 15.88 7.33 -1.90
N GLY A 89 15.73 7.74 -3.16
CA GLY A 89 16.74 7.56 -4.21
C GLY A 89 16.78 6.16 -4.83
N TYR A 90 15.77 5.30 -4.58
CA TYR A 90 15.66 4.00 -5.26
C TYR A 90 15.56 4.15 -6.78
N PHE A 91 14.99 5.26 -7.24
CA PHE A 91 14.99 5.65 -8.64
C PHE A 91 15.85 6.91 -8.78
N PRO A 92 16.97 6.86 -9.52
CA PRO A 92 17.80 8.03 -9.73
C PRO A 92 17.15 8.93 -10.80
N ALA A 93 16.00 9.52 -10.47
CA ALA A 93 15.20 10.32 -11.40
C ALA A 93 16.02 11.44 -12.04
N ASP A 94 16.92 12.07 -11.27
CA ASP A 94 17.84 13.10 -11.76
C ASP A 94 18.83 12.58 -12.81
N LYS A 95 19.20 11.28 -12.77
CA LYS A 95 20.05 10.67 -13.81
C LYS A 95 19.26 10.32 -15.08
N LEU A 96 17.93 10.18 -14.97
CA LEU A 96 17.06 9.91 -16.11
C LEU A 96 16.70 11.19 -16.85
N VAL A 97 16.63 12.34 -16.16
CA VAL A 97 16.39 13.66 -16.77
C VAL A 97 17.69 14.17 -17.39
N THR A 98 17.86 13.93 -18.68
CA THR A 98 19.06 14.28 -19.43
C THR A 98 19.05 15.72 -19.92
N LYS A 99 17.89 16.36 -20.04
CA LYS A 99 17.76 17.77 -20.44
C LYS A 99 16.49 18.42 -19.88
N LYS A 100 16.54 19.74 -19.66
CA LYS A 100 15.37 20.58 -19.35
C LYS A 100 15.35 21.73 -20.35
N ILE A 101 14.21 21.97 -20.97
CA ILE A 101 14.05 22.97 -22.05
C ILE A 101 12.81 23.82 -21.83
N LYS A 102 12.77 24.99 -22.48
CA LYS A 102 11.55 25.82 -22.54
C LYS A 102 10.60 25.29 -23.60
N LEU A 103 9.31 25.64 -23.48
CA LEU A 103 8.29 25.27 -24.47
C LEU A 103 8.65 25.74 -25.90
N ALA A 104 9.27 26.92 -26.03
CA ALA A 104 9.70 27.45 -27.33
C ALA A 104 10.75 26.58 -28.04
N GLU A 105 11.44 25.71 -27.30
CA GLU A 105 12.53 24.88 -27.79
C GLU A 105 12.09 23.42 -28.03
N VAL A 106 10.80 23.10 -27.82
CA VAL A 106 10.30 21.72 -27.74
C VAL A 106 10.54 20.91 -29.01
N VAL A 107 10.52 21.55 -30.18
CA VAL A 107 10.76 20.88 -31.46
C VAL A 107 12.24 20.55 -31.60
N ASP A 108 13.10 21.56 -31.66
CA ASP A 108 14.52 21.37 -31.98
C ASP A 108 15.30 20.69 -30.84
N ASN A 109 15.06 21.12 -29.59
CA ASN A 109 15.81 20.64 -28.43
C ASN A 109 15.09 19.54 -27.63
N GLY A 110 13.83 19.23 -27.99
CA GLY A 110 13.05 18.15 -27.41
C GLY A 110 12.91 16.96 -28.36
N PHE A 111 12.02 17.07 -29.35
CA PHE A 111 11.71 15.98 -30.28
C PHE A 111 12.88 15.62 -31.19
N GLU A 112 13.48 16.60 -31.88
CA GLU A 112 14.61 16.36 -32.79
C GLU A 112 15.84 15.84 -32.02
N ALA A 113 16.09 16.36 -30.82
CA ALA A 113 17.14 15.87 -29.94
C ALA A 113 16.91 14.39 -29.54
N LEU A 114 15.70 14.01 -29.15
CA LEU A 114 15.38 12.61 -28.80
C LEU A 114 15.53 11.64 -29.98
N LEU A 115 15.27 12.10 -31.22
CA LEU A 115 15.43 11.27 -32.42
C LEU A 115 16.92 11.07 -32.77
N LYS A 116 17.72 12.13 -32.67
CA LYS A 116 19.10 12.19 -33.17
C LYS A 116 20.16 11.83 -32.12
N GLU A 117 19.98 12.29 -30.88
CA GLU A 117 20.95 12.13 -29.79
C GLU A 117 20.65 10.85 -28.99
N LYS A 118 21.43 9.80 -29.20
CA LYS A 118 21.21 8.47 -28.59
C LYS A 118 21.47 8.41 -27.08
N ASN A 119 22.05 9.45 -26.49
CA ASN A 119 22.32 9.56 -25.06
C ASN A 119 21.18 10.27 -24.29
N GLN A 120 20.15 10.78 -24.96
CA GLN A 120 19.00 11.39 -24.30
C GLN A 120 18.04 10.30 -23.79
N VAL A 121 17.59 10.44 -22.54
CA VAL A 121 16.63 9.51 -21.90
C VAL A 121 15.30 10.23 -21.65
N LYS A 122 15.31 11.32 -20.89
CA LYS A 122 14.13 12.11 -20.60
C LYS A 122 14.44 13.61 -20.69
N ILE A 123 13.66 14.30 -21.52
CA ILE A 123 13.68 15.76 -21.63
C ILE A 123 12.42 16.31 -20.96
N LEU A 124 12.58 17.22 -20.00
CA LEU A 124 11.46 17.93 -19.38
C LEU A 124 11.25 19.28 -20.05
N VAL A 125 9.99 19.61 -20.34
CA VAL A 125 9.61 20.87 -20.97
C VAL A 125 8.91 21.74 -19.94
N SER A 126 9.48 22.92 -19.67
CA SER A 126 8.81 23.92 -18.83
C SER A 126 7.80 24.70 -19.67
N PRO A 127 6.52 24.77 -19.26
CA PRO A 127 5.52 25.61 -19.92
C PRO A 127 5.66 27.10 -19.56
N GLN A 128 6.52 27.44 -18.59
CA GLN A 128 6.78 28.84 -18.23
C GLN A 128 7.63 29.52 -19.31
N LYS A 129 7.26 30.77 -19.64
CA LYS A 129 7.92 31.60 -20.66
C LYS A 129 9.41 31.82 -20.37
#